data_AF-C7GB90-F1
#
_entry.id   AF-C7GB90-F1
#
_cell.length_a   1.000
_cell.length_b   1.000
_cell.length_c   1.000
_cell.angle_alpha   90.00
_cell.angle_beta   90.00
_cell.angle_gamma   90.00
#
_symmetry.space_group_name_H-M   'P 1'
#
loop_
_entity.id
_entity.type
_entity.pdbx_description
1 polymer ?
#
loop_
_entity_poly.entity_id
_entity_poly.type
_entity_poly.pdbx_seq_one_letter_code
_entity_poly.pdbx_strand_id
1 'polypeptide(L)'
;MKRRKGHEIDYAGKKYVSLHELCDDLDLPYSPLAHKYYRTKDIEQSVERAKKVKDAQTYTVWGREYKSLTDIAKEYGTSAAVISKRLQDGKTAEEAIAEIIQKETLSFCGKEFHGLAQIANYYGKDYSLVWERLKYGMRMEEALFLPIRQMNKPQYEITCRKNL
;
A
#
# COMPACT_ATOMS: atom_id res chain seq x y z
N MET A 1 -32.59 -15.41 20.35
CA MET A 1 -31.67 -14.54 19.57
C MET A 1 -32.14 -14.51 18.12
N LYS A 2 -32.83 -13.46 17.65
CA LYS A 2 -33.31 -13.39 16.25
C LYS A 2 -32.12 -13.06 15.35
N ARG A 3 -31.66 -14.02 14.54
CA ARG A 3 -30.70 -13.76 13.45
C ARG A 3 -31.32 -12.69 12.54
N ARG A 4 -30.62 -11.57 12.31
CA ARG A 4 -31.04 -10.56 11.33
C ARG A 4 -31.18 -11.27 9.98
N LYS A 5 -32.35 -11.16 9.34
CA LYS A 5 -32.61 -11.69 7.99
C LYS A 5 -31.44 -11.28 7.08
N GLY A 6 -30.70 -12.27 6.57
CA GLY A 6 -29.74 -12.04 5.49
C GLY A 6 -30.50 -11.38 4.34
N HIS A 7 -29.92 -10.33 3.76
CA HIS A 7 -30.49 -9.80 2.52
C HIS A 7 -30.21 -10.85 1.45
N GLU A 8 -31.27 -11.39 0.85
CA GLU A 8 -31.15 -12.26 -0.31
C GLU A 8 -30.54 -11.45 -1.46
N ILE A 9 -29.54 -12.02 -2.11
CA ILE A 9 -28.78 -11.39 -3.19
C ILE A 9 -29.00 -12.21 -4.44
N ASP A 10 -29.45 -11.56 -5.51
CA ASP A 10 -29.51 -12.18 -6.83
C ASP A 10 -28.25 -11.81 -7.60
N TYR A 11 -27.50 -12.81 -8.06
CA TYR A 11 -26.36 -12.63 -8.94
C TYR A 11 -26.38 -13.69 -10.04
N ALA A 12 -26.38 -13.26 -11.30
CA ALA A 12 -26.44 -14.12 -12.48
C ALA A 12 -27.60 -15.14 -12.46
N GLY A 13 -28.75 -14.77 -11.87
CA GLY A 13 -29.93 -15.62 -11.77
C GLY A 13 -29.88 -16.67 -10.67
N LYS A 14 -28.82 -16.70 -9.86
CA LYS A 14 -28.73 -17.48 -8.62
C LYS A 14 -29.01 -16.57 -7.42
N LYS A 15 -29.77 -17.09 -6.45
CA LYS A 15 -30.06 -16.41 -5.19
C LYS A 15 -29.14 -16.93 -4.08
N TYR A 16 -28.51 -16.01 -3.36
CA TYR A 16 -27.63 -16.28 -2.23
C TYR A 16 -28.24 -15.70 -0.96
N VAL A 17 -28.17 -16.44 0.15
CA VAL A 17 -28.66 -15.98 1.47
C VAL A 17 -27.72 -14.97 2.12
N SER A 18 -26.48 -14.84 1.64
CA SER A 18 -25.53 -13.83 2.12
C SER A 18 -24.43 -13.48 1.12
N LEU A 19 -23.77 -12.35 1.34
CA LEU A 19 -22.53 -11.99 0.64
C LEU A 19 -21.42 -13.03 0.87
N HIS A 20 -21.38 -13.67 2.04
CA HIS A 20 -20.38 -14.71 2.34
C HIS A 20 -20.55 -15.92 1.43
N GLU A 21 -21.78 -16.42 1.30
CA GLU A 21 -22.08 -17.55 0.41
C GLU A 21 -21.74 -17.24 -1.05
N LEU A 22 -22.04 -16.02 -1.51
CA LEU A 22 -21.63 -15.57 -2.84
C LEU A 22 -20.10 -15.53 -2.99
N CYS A 23 -19.38 -15.07 -1.96
CA CYS A 23 -17.91 -15.06 -1.98
C CYS A 23 -17.35 -16.47 -2.00
N ASP A 24 -17.96 -17.40 -1.29
CA ASP A 24 -17.53 -18.81 -1.23
C ASP A 24 -17.80 -19.52 -2.58
N ASP A 25 -18.95 -19.31 -3.22
CA ASP A 25 -19.28 -19.89 -4.55
C ASP A 25 -18.36 -19.37 -5.67
N LEU A 26 -18.03 -18.07 -5.63
CA LEU A 26 -17.20 -17.42 -6.64
C LEU A 26 -15.70 -17.41 -6.29
N ASP A 27 -15.34 -17.94 -5.13
CA ASP A 27 -14.00 -17.88 -4.54
C ASP A 27 -13.43 -16.44 -4.56
N LEU A 28 -14.18 -15.47 -4.04
CA LEU A 28 -13.81 -14.05 -4.06
C LEU A 28 -13.47 -13.51 -2.67
N PRO A 29 -12.57 -12.51 -2.57
CA PRO A 29 -12.31 -11.85 -1.31
C PRO A 29 -13.55 -11.09 -0.84
N TYR A 30 -14.00 -11.37 0.39
CA TYR A 30 -15.18 -10.75 0.99
C TYR A 30 -15.06 -9.24 1.16
N SER A 31 -13.93 -8.75 1.66
CA SER A 31 -13.75 -7.34 2.04
C SER A 31 -13.95 -6.35 0.87
N PRO A 32 -13.32 -6.52 -0.31
CA PRO A 32 -13.55 -5.65 -1.47
C PRO A 32 -15.00 -5.69 -1.96
N LEU A 33 -15.60 -6.88 -1.98
CA LEU A 33 -16.97 -7.09 -2.43
C LEU A 33 -17.96 -6.39 -1.51
N ALA A 34 -17.86 -6.64 -0.20
CA ALA A 34 -18.72 -6.04 0.82
C ALA A 34 -18.58 -4.52 0.89
N HIS A 35 -17.35 -3.99 0.83
CA HIS A 35 -17.09 -2.55 0.88
C HIS A 35 -17.81 -1.80 -0.25
N LYS A 36 -17.73 -2.30 -1.48
CA LYS A 36 -18.41 -1.72 -2.64
C LYS A 36 -19.92 -1.91 -2.52
N TYR A 37 -20.38 -3.12 -2.22
CA TYR A 37 -21.80 -3.45 -2.15
C TYR A 37 -22.56 -2.61 -1.11
N TYR A 38 -22.00 -2.43 0.09
CA TYR A 38 -22.67 -1.63 1.11
C TYR A 38 -22.77 -0.14 0.77
N ARG A 39 -21.94 0.36 -0.16
CA ARG A 39 -21.97 1.76 -0.63
C ARG A 39 -22.87 1.95 -1.84
N THR A 40 -22.81 1.06 -2.82
CA THR A 40 -23.50 1.23 -4.11
C THR A 40 -24.77 0.41 -4.23
N LYS A 41 -24.94 -0.64 -3.40
CA LYS A 41 -26.02 -1.64 -3.51
C LYS A 41 -26.08 -2.38 -4.85
N ASP A 42 -25.01 -2.28 -5.62
CA ASP A 42 -24.85 -2.93 -6.93
C ASP A 42 -23.95 -4.15 -6.77
N ILE A 43 -24.52 -5.34 -6.98
CA ILE A 43 -23.80 -6.60 -6.79
C ILE A 43 -22.86 -6.93 -7.95
N GLU A 44 -23.23 -6.60 -9.19
CA GLU A 44 -22.42 -6.91 -10.37
C GLU A 44 -21.11 -6.12 -10.33
N GLN A 45 -21.19 -4.80 -10.09
CA GLN A 45 -20.01 -3.97 -9.93
C GLN A 45 -19.15 -4.37 -8.73
N SER A 46 -19.77 -4.88 -7.67
CA SER A 46 -19.06 -5.35 -6.47
C SER A 46 -18.28 -6.63 -6.74
N VAL A 47 -18.90 -7.58 -7.45
CA VAL A 47 -18.25 -8.81 -7.89
C VAL A 47 -17.14 -8.52 -8.89
N GLU A 48 -17.35 -7.64 -9.87
CA GLU A 48 -16.32 -7.25 -10.83
C GLU A 48 -15.10 -6.63 -10.13
N ARG A 49 -15.34 -5.75 -9.14
CA ARG A 49 -14.25 -5.16 -8.34
C ARG A 49 -13.51 -6.22 -7.53
N ALA A 50 -14.22 -7.15 -6.91
CA ALA A 50 -13.61 -8.22 -6.12
C ALA A 50 -12.77 -9.17 -6.99
N LYS A 51 -13.24 -9.49 -8.20
CA LYS A 51 -12.46 -10.23 -9.22
C LYS A 51 -11.16 -9.49 -9.55
N LYS A 52 -11.23 -8.20 -9.89
CA LYS A 52 -10.02 -7.38 -10.17
C LYS A 52 -9.03 -7.33 -9.00
N VAL A 53 -9.51 -7.43 -7.76
CA VAL A 53 -8.63 -7.46 -6.57
C VAL A 53 -8.06 -8.86 -6.35
N LYS A 54 -8.81 -9.93 -6.65
CA LYS A 54 -8.30 -11.31 -6.62
C LYS A 54 -7.25 -11.56 -7.70
N ASP A 55 -7.52 -11.06 -8.90
CA ASP A 55 -6.63 -11.10 -10.05
C ASP A 55 -5.52 -10.04 -9.96
N ALA A 56 -5.43 -9.30 -8.84
CA ALA A 56 -4.35 -8.34 -8.64
C ALA A 56 -3.03 -9.09 -8.67
N GLN A 57 -2.32 -8.90 -9.77
CA GLN A 57 -1.04 -9.50 -10.09
C GLN A 57 -0.09 -9.38 -8.89
N THR A 58 0.44 -10.50 -8.41
CA THR A 58 1.62 -10.49 -7.56
C THR A 58 2.82 -10.13 -8.43
N TYR A 59 3.63 -9.20 -7.94
CA TYR A 59 4.82 -8.71 -8.64
C TYR A 59 6.05 -9.29 -7.97
N THR A 60 6.93 -9.92 -8.75
CA THR A 60 8.24 -10.34 -8.27
C THR A 60 9.28 -9.32 -8.71
N VAL A 61 10.08 -8.84 -7.76
CA VAL A 61 11.17 -7.90 -7.99
C VAL A 61 12.39 -8.40 -7.20
N TRP A 62 13.48 -8.74 -7.90
CA TRP A 62 14.73 -9.26 -7.36
C TRP A 62 14.53 -10.39 -6.34
N GLY A 63 13.65 -11.34 -6.69
CA GLY A 63 13.34 -12.51 -5.86
C GLY A 63 12.41 -12.23 -4.66
N ARG A 64 11.86 -11.02 -4.52
CA ARG A 64 10.84 -10.69 -3.52
C ARG A 64 9.47 -10.51 -4.16
N GLU A 65 8.44 -11.05 -3.51
CA GLU A 65 7.05 -10.92 -3.95
C GLU A 65 6.36 -9.73 -3.27
N TYR A 66 5.60 -8.97 -4.08
CA TYR A 66 4.82 -7.82 -3.66
C TYR A 66 3.37 -7.98 -4.10
N LYS A 67 2.44 -7.63 -3.21
CA LYS A 67 0.99 -7.74 -3.45
C LYS A 67 0.43 -6.56 -4.23
N SER A 68 1.20 -5.49 -4.39
CA SER A 68 0.76 -4.27 -5.07
C SER A 68 1.93 -3.43 -5.55
N LEU A 69 1.70 -2.62 -6.60
CA LEU A 69 2.64 -1.59 -7.04
C LEU A 69 2.91 -0.55 -5.96
N THR A 70 1.96 -0.31 -5.05
CA THR A 70 2.15 0.58 -3.91
C THR A 70 3.15 0.04 -2.90
N ASP A 71 3.21 -1.27 -2.70
CA ASP A 71 4.18 -1.88 -1.80
C ASP A 71 5.59 -1.80 -2.40
N ILE A 72 5.70 -2.07 -3.71
CA ILE A 72 6.95 -1.85 -4.47
C ILE A 72 7.38 -0.38 -4.37
N ALA A 73 6.45 0.55 -4.62
CA ALA A 73 6.72 1.98 -4.61
C ALA A 73 7.27 2.45 -3.26
N LYS A 74 6.70 1.94 -2.16
CA LYS A 74 7.18 2.23 -0.80
C LYS A 74 8.59 1.70 -0.57
N GLU A 75 8.83 0.44 -0.92
CA GLU A 75 10.13 -0.23 -0.69
C GLU A 75 11.27 0.52 -1.39
N TYR A 76 11.07 0.84 -2.67
CA TYR A 76 12.09 1.42 -3.54
C TYR A 76 12.02 2.96 -3.63
N GLY A 77 11.20 3.60 -2.80
CA GLY A 77 11.12 5.07 -2.72
C GLY A 77 10.66 5.75 -4.01
N THR A 78 9.67 5.16 -4.69
CA THR A 78 9.10 5.71 -5.92
C THR A 78 7.58 5.86 -5.85
N SER A 79 6.91 6.17 -6.96
CA SER A 79 5.46 6.24 -7.05
C SER A 79 4.88 5.06 -7.84
N ALA A 80 3.77 4.51 -7.35
CA ALA A 80 3.03 3.46 -8.03
C ALA A 80 2.58 3.89 -9.44
N ALA A 81 2.32 5.19 -9.65
CA ALA A 81 1.97 5.74 -10.95
C ALA A 81 3.14 5.65 -11.96
N VAL A 82 4.37 5.95 -11.53
CA VAL A 82 5.56 5.83 -12.39
C VAL A 82 5.83 4.36 -12.73
N ILE A 83 5.73 3.45 -11.76
CA ILE A 83 5.87 2.01 -12.02
C ILE A 83 4.77 1.55 -13.00
N SER A 84 3.51 1.91 -12.74
CA SER A 84 2.37 1.54 -13.59
C SER A 84 2.54 2.01 -15.03
N LYS A 85 3.06 3.22 -15.25
CA LYS A 85 3.32 3.73 -16.59
C LYS A 85 4.35 2.87 -17.33
N ARG A 86 5.45 2.49 -16.66
CA ARG A 86 6.50 1.66 -17.27
C ARG A 86 6.04 0.23 -17.56
N LEU A 87 5.16 -0.32 -16.72
CA LEU A 87 4.51 -1.60 -16.99
C LEU A 87 3.58 -1.52 -18.20
N GLN A 88 2.86 -0.40 -18.37
CA GLN A 88 2.04 -0.15 -19.57
C GLN A 88 2.89 0.00 -20.83
N ASP A 89 4.11 0.52 -20.70
CA ASP A 89 5.11 0.58 -21.78
C ASP A 89 5.71 -0.81 -22.09
N GLY A 90 5.24 -1.89 -21.44
CA GLY A 90 5.64 -3.27 -21.71
C GLY A 90 6.87 -3.74 -20.93
N LYS A 91 7.39 -2.95 -20.00
CA LYS A 91 8.55 -3.33 -19.17
C LYS A 91 8.13 -4.26 -18.05
N THR A 92 9.07 -5.07 -17.57
CA THR A 92 8.91 -5.83 -16.33
C THR A 92 8.97 -4.92 -15.11
N ALA A 93 8.49 -5.39 -13.96
CA ALA A 93 8.58 -4.63 -12.71
C ALA A 93 10.04 -4.34 -12.33
N GLU A 94 10.94 -5.30 -12.54
CA GLU A 94 12.38 -5.14 -12.27
C GLU A 94 13.00 -4.07 -13.15
N GLU A 95 12.79 -4.11 -14.47
CA GLU A 95 13.31 -3.10 -15.40
C GLU A 95 12.72 -1.72 -15.10
N ALA A 96 11.42 -1.66 -14.82
CA ALA A 96 10.74 -0.43 -14.46
C ALA A 96 11.44 0.20 -13.26
N ILE A 97 11.68 -0.57 -12.20
CA ILE A 97 12.32 -0.09 -10.96
C ILE A 97 13.80 0.22 -11.20
N ALA A 98 14.56 -0.65 -11.86
CA ALA A 98 15.97 -0.43 -12.14
C ALA A 98 16.22 0.89 -12.88
N GLU A 99 15.35 1.23 -13.83
CA GLU A 99 15.41 2.52 -14.53
C GLU A 99 14.99 3.70 -13.64
N ILE A 100 14.15 3.52 -12.62
CA ILE A 100 13.67 4.60 -11.73
C ILE A 100 14.82 4.97 -10.80
N ILE A 101 15.39 3.95 -10.17
CA ILE A 101 16.43 4.11 -9.15
C ILE A 101 17.81 4.26 -9.80
N GLN A 102 17.91 4.53 -11.12
CA GLN A 102 19.16 4.85 -11.82
C GLN A 102 20.01 5.82 -10.99
N LYS A 103 20.91 5.32 -10.13
CA LYS A 103 22.29 5.78 -9.92
C LYS A 103 23.00 5.33 -8.65
N GLU A 104 22.36 4.91 -7.56
CA GLU A 104 23.13 4.63 -6.31
C GLU A 104 22.74 3.31 -5.66
N THR A 105 23.50 2.26 -6.00
CA THR A 105 23.69 1.13 -5.10
C THR A 105 24.55 1.60 -3.92
N LEU A 106 23.98 1.51 -2.73
CA LEU A 106 24.61 1.91 -1.48
C LEU A 106 24.96 0.66 -0.70
N SER A 107 26.22 0.50 -0.33
CA SER A 107 26.63 -0.54 0.61
C SER A 107 26.58 0.02 2.04
N PHE A 108 25.87 -0.66 2.93
CA PHE A 108 25.77 -0.27 4.34
C PHE A 108 25.72 -1.51 5.22
N CYS A 109 26.61 -1.59 6.22
CA CYS A 109 26.75 -2.74 7.11
C CYS A 109 26.92 -4.10 6.37
N GLY A 110 27.69 -4.13 5.29
CA GLY A 110 27.94 -5.35 4.50
C GLY A 110 26.76 -5.83 3.66
N LYS A 111 25.72 -5.01 3.49
CA LYS A 111 24.56 -5.28 2.64
C LYS A 111 24.48 -4.24 1.54
N GLU A 112 24.00 -4.65 0.38
CA GLU A 112 23.74 -3.76 -0.75
C GLU A 112 22.28 -3.33 -0.76
N PHE A 113 22.07 -2.05 -1.02
CA PHE A 113 20.75 -1.43 -1.09
C PHE A 113 20.61 -0.60 -2.36
N HIS A 114 19.44 -0.63 -2.97
CA HIS A 114 19.07 0.16 -4.13
C HIS A 114 18.43 1.48 -3.69
N GLY A 115 19.28 2.40 -3.20
CA GLY A 115 18.90 3.73 -2.77
C GLY A 115 18.54 3.87 -1.29
N LEU A 116 18.44 5.12 -0.85
CA LEU A 116 18.24 5.48 0.55
C LEU A 116 16.91 4.99 1.14
N ALA A 117 15.84 4.95 0.32
CA ALA A 117 14.54 4.49 0.74
C ALA A 117 14.56 3.03 1.20
N GLN A 118 15.29 2.18 0.48
CA GLN A 118 15.41 0.77 0.84
C GLN A 118 16.17 0.60 2.16
N ILE A 119 17.22 1.40 2.39
CA ILE A 119 17.93 1.42 3.68
C ILE A 119 16.98 1.85 4.80
N ALA A 120 16.27 2.97 4.62
CA ALA A 120 15.34 3.49 5.63
C ALA A 120 14.27 2.44 5.99
N ASN A 121 13.62 1.84 4.99
CA ASN A 121 12.62 0.78 5.19
C ASN A 121 13.21 -0.45 5.88
N TYR A 122 14.40 -0.88 5.48
CA TYR A 122 15.07 -2.04 6.07
C TYR A 122 15.31 -1.88 7.58
N TYR A 123 15.67 -0.67 8.03
CA TYR A 123 15.86 -0.35 9.45
C TYR A 123 14.60 0.20 10.14
N GLY A 124 13.43 0.14 9.48
CA GLY A 124 12.16 0.59 10.03
C GLY A 124 12.11 2.09 10.31
N LYS A 125 12.76 2.90 9.47
CA LYS A 125 12.86 4.35 9.58
C LYS A 125 12.05 5.03 8.49
N ASP A 126 11.52 6.19 8.83
CA ASP A 126 10.87 7.08 7.87
C ASP A 126 11.92 7.66 6.89
N TYR A 127 11.66 7.54 5.59
CA TYR A 127 12.58 8.03 4.55
C TYR A 127 12.84 9.54 4.68
N SER A 128 11.80 10.34 4.92
CA SER A 128 11.94 11.80 5.01
C SER A 128 12.81 12.19 6.19
N LEU A 129 12.67 11.52 7.33
CA LEU A 129 13.53 11.72 8.49
C LEU A 129 15.00 11.41 8.19
N VAL A 130 15.29 10.26 7.57
CA VAL A 130 16.67 9.86 7.25
C VAL A 130 17.28 10.85 6.24
N TRP A 131 16.53 11.21 5.20
CA TRP A 131 16.96 12.18 4.20
C TRP A 131 17.25 13.56 4.81
N GLU A 132 16.37 14.05 5.70
CA GLU A 132 16.55 15.32 6.39
C GLU A 132 17.82 15.32 7.25
N ARG A 133 18.05 14.25 8.02
CA ARG A 133 19.25 14.09 8.85
C ARG A 133 20.53 14.08 8.02
N LEU A 134 20.55 13.36 6.90
CA LEU A 134 21.69 13.34 5.97
C LEU A 134 21.91 14.72 5.34
N LYS A 135 20.82 15.41 4.94
CA LYS A 135 20.88 16.76 4.38
C LYS A 135 21.50 17.77 5.37
N TYR A 136 21.26 17.59 6.67
CA TYR A 136 21.88 18.40 7.73
C TYR A 136 23.28 17.90 8.16
N GLY A 137 23.88 16.97 7.40
CA GLY A 137 25.27 16.56 7.58
C GLY A 137 25.49 15.44 8.59
N MET A 138 24.44 14.77 9.08
CA MET A 138 24.61 13.57 9.90
C MET A 138 25.19 12.42 9.08
N ARG A 139 25.92 11.53 9.74
CA ARG A 139 26.37 10.28 9.11
C ARG A 139 25.19 9.32 8.93
N MET A 140 25.28 8.39 7.97
CA MET A 140 24.23 7.39 7.71
C MET A 140 23.81 6.61 8.97
N GLU A 141 24.78 6.18 9.79
CA GLU A 141 24.53 5.48 11.06
C GLU A 141 23.74 6.36 12.02
N GLU A 142 24.14 7.62 12.19
CA GLU A 142 23.44 8.57 13.05
C GLU A 142 22.03 8.87 12.54
N ALA A 143 21.88 9.03 11.22
CA ALA A 143 20.61 9.30 10.56
C ALA A 143 19.60 8.18 10.82
N LEU A 144 20.04 6.92 10.84
CA LEU A 144 19.20 5.75 11.09
C LEU A 144 18.93 5.51 12.58
N PHE A 145 19.94 5.68 13.44
CA PHE A 145 19.88 5.16 14.81
C PHE A 145 19.67 6.21 15.90
N LEU A 146 19.87 7.51 15.63
CA LEU A 146 19.62 8.54 16.65
C LEU A 146 18.13 8.60 17.01
N PRO A 147 17.77 8.59 18.30
CA PRO A 147 16.38 8.74 18.73
C PRO A 147 15.86 10.13 18.38
N ILE A 148 14.59 10.21 17.98
CA ILE A 148 13.90 11.49 17.83
C ILE A 148 13.68 12.04 19.24
N ARG A 149 14.18 13.25 19.54
CA ARG A 149 13.80 13.94 20.78
C ARG A 149 12.30 14.19 20.74
N GLN A 150 11.54 13.52 21.61
CA GLN A 150 10.13 13.83 21.78
C GLN A 150 10.04 15.21 22.44
N MET A 151 9.61 16.23 21.70
CA MET A 151 9.20 17.48 22.31
C MET A 151 7.84 17.26 22.95
N ASN A 152 7.71 17.54 24.25
CA ASN A 152 6.41 17.62 24.91
C ASN A 152 5.55 18.64 24.15
N LYS A 153 4.49 18.17 23.48
CA LYS A 153 3.53 19.07 22.80
C LYS A 153 2.90 19.96 23.88
N PRO A 154 3.05 21.28 23.83
CA PRO A 154 2.29 22.14 24.70
C PRO A 154 0.81 21.98 24.34
N GLN A 155 -0.04 21.74 25.34
CA GLN A 155 -1.49 21.70 25.15
C GLN A 155 -1.97 23.13 24.90
N TYR A 156 -1.99 23.55 23.63
CA TYR A 156 -2.69 24.75 23.23
C TYR A 156 -4.14 24.40 22.93
N GLU A 157 -5.08 24.94 23.70
CA GLU A 157 -6.50 24.80 23.45
C GLU A 157 -6.90 25.71 22.29
N ILE A 158 -7.21 25.13 21.12
CA ILE A 158 -7.65 25.89 19.95
C ILE A 158 -9.13 26.21 20.13
N THR A 159 -9.45 27.38 20.68
CA THR A 159 -10.84 27.87 20.74
C THR A 159 -11.25 28.52 19.43
N CYS A 160 -11.98 27.80 18.58
CA CYS A 160 -12.63 28.40 17.41
C CYS A 160 -13.88 29.20 17.87
N ARG A 161 -13.80 30.53 17.88
CA ARG A 161 -14.99 31.38 17.96
C ARG A 161 -15.79 31.21 16.67
N LYS A 162 -16.96 30.57 16.76
CA LYS A 162 -18.00 30.70 15.73
C LYS A 162 -18.58 32.10 15.85
N ASN A 163 -18.38 32.93 14.83
CA ASN A 163 -19.12 34.17 14.70
C ASN A 163 -20.58 33.82 14.35
N LEU A 164 -21.52 34.36 15.11
CA LEU A 164 -22.97 34.33 14.87
C LEU A 164 -23.33 35.22 13.68
#